data_AF-A0A7R8ZZ27-F1
#
_entry.id   AF-A0A7R8ZZ27-F1
#
_cell.length_a   1.000
_cell.length_b   1.000
_cell.length_c   1.000
_cell.angle_alpha   90.00
_cell.angle_beta   90.00
_cell.angle_gamma   90.00
#
_symmetry.space_group_name_H-M   'P 1'
#
loop_
_entity.id
_entity.type
_entity.pdbx_description
1 polymer ?
#
loop_
_entity_poly.entity_id
_entity_poly.type
_entity_poly.pdbx_seq_one_letter_code
_entity_poly.pdbx_strand_id
1 'polypeptide(L)' 'MYGFMALEGDAQTVKGFGFYEQAETPGLGGEVDNPRWKSKWMGKQVYDANGNVALEVLKGALADSTPA' A
#
# COMPACT_ATOMS: atom_id res chain seq x y z
N MET A 1 -14.40 3.12 4.11
CA MET A 1 -13.49 2.02 3.73
C MET A 1 -12.65 1.68 4.94
N TYR A 2 -12.68 0.42 5.36
CA TYR A 2 -12.01 -0.07 6.58
C TYR A 2 -11.17 -1.29 6.25
N GLY A 3 -10.00 -1.35 6.86
CA GLY A 3 -9.00 -2.36 6.55
C GLY A 3 -7.94 -2.49 7.62
N PHE A 4 -7.03 -3.44 7.38
CA PHE A 4 -5.90 -3.71 8.23
C PHE A 4 -4.61 -3.65 7.45
N MET A 5 -3.55 -3.22 8.13
CA MET A 5 -2.17 -3.36 7.69
C MET A 5 -1.43 -4.15 8.76
N ALA A 6 -0.92 -5.31 8.38
CA ALA A 6 -0.07 -6.13 9.23
C ALA A 6 1.39 -5.74 8.99
N LEU A 7 2.12 -5.54 10.07
CA LEU A 7 3.56 -5.28 10.04
C LEU A 7 4.32 -6.52 10.49
N GLU A 8 5.57 -6.65 10.03
CA GLU A 8 6.50 -7.60 10.61
C GLU A 8 6.86 -7.19 12.05
N GLY A 9 7.63 -8.05 12.74
CA GLY A 9 8.06 -7.79 14.12
C GLY A 9 8.95 -6.55 14.31
N ASP A 10 9.40 -5.94 13.21
CA ASP A 10 10.15 -4.68 13.20
C ASP A 10 9.26 -3.42 13.30
N ALA A 11 7.93 -3.58 13.22
CA ALA A 11 6.96 -2.50 13.17
C ALA A 11 7.24 -1.46 12.05
N GLN A 12 7.94 -1.86 10.99
CA GLN A 12 8.23 -1.02 9.83
C GLN A 12 7.81 -1.68 8.51
N THR A 13 8.08 -2.97 8.35
CA THR A 13 7.88 -3.66 7.07
C THR A 13 6.46 -4.18 6.95
N VAL A 14 5.76 -3.84 5.85
CA VAL A 14 4.40 -4.32 5.58
C VAL A 14 4.42 -5.81 5.23
N LYS A 15 3.76 -6.62 6.07
CA LYS A 15 3.53 -8.06 5.90
C LYS A 15 2.21 -8.39 5.22
N GLY A 16 1.20 -7.55 5.43
CA GLY A 16 -0.16 -7.82 4.99
C GLY A 16 -0.94 -6.53 4.88
N PHE A 17 -1.87 -6.48 3.93
CA PHE A 17 -2.70 -5.31 3.70
C PHE A 17 -4.00 -5.71 3.00
N GLY A 18 -5.12 -5.17 3.48
CA GLY A 18 -6.42 -5.43 2.86
C GLY A 18 -7.56 -4.69 3.52
N PHE A 19 -8.63 -4.49 2.74
CA PHE A 19 -9.89 -3.94 3.21
C PHE A 19 -10.88 -5.07 3.44
N TYR A 20 -11.65 -4.99 4.53
CA TYR A 20 -12.74 -5.94 4.81
C TYR A 20 -14.11 -5.30 4.57
N GLU A 21 -14.18 -3.97 4.53
CA GLU A 21 -15.41 -3.23 4.27
C GLU A 21 -15.11 -2.01 3.37
N GLN A 22 -15.77 -1.96 2.22
CA GLN A 22 -15.75 -0.83 1.31
C GLN A 22 -17.06 -0.79 0.50
N ALA A 23 -17.42 0.39 0.02
CA ALA A 23 -18.63 0.64 -0.77
C ALA A 23 -18.31 1.49 -2.02
N GLU A 24 -17.09 1.34 -2.55
CA GLU A 24 -16.64 2.03 -3.74
C GLU A 24 -17.27 1.42 -5.00
N THR A 25 -17.23 2.16 -6.11
CA THR A 25 -17.73 1.66 -7.38
C THR A 25 -16.84 0.52 -7.92
N PRO A 26 -17.40 -0.67 -8.21
CA PRO A 26 -16.64 -1.76 -8.84
C PRO A 26 -15.97 -1.32 -10.15
N GLY A 27 -14.69 -1.64 -10.32
CA GLY A 27 -13.90 -1.23 -11.49
C GLY A 27 -13.34 0.20 -11.44
N LEU A 28 -13.64 0.97 -10.39
CA LEU A 28 -13.03 2.29 -10.12
C LEU A 28 -12.35 2.27 -8.75
N GLY A 29 -12.99 2.80 -7.71
CA GLY A 29 -12.46 2.78 -6.34
C GLY A 29 -12.42 1.37 -5.73
N GLY A 30 -13.28 0.45 -6.20
CA GLY A 30 -13.27 -0.96 -5.78
C GLY A 30 -11.99 -1.72 -6.16
N GLU A 31 -11.12 -1.13 -6.99
CA GLU A 31 -9.82 -1.71 -7.35
C GLU A 31 -8.87 -1.86 -6.16
N VAL A 32 -9.17 -1.25 -5.00
CA VAL A 32 -8.44 -1.54 -3.76
C VAL A 32 -8.53 -3.03 -3.36
N ASP A 33 -9.52 -3.75 -3.86
CA ASP A 33 -9.67 -5.19 -3.63
C ASP A 33 -8.91 -6.06 -4.65
N ASN A 34 -8.36 -5.47 -5.71
CA ASN A 34 -7.63 -6.18 -6.76
C ASN A 34 -6.32 -6.80 -6.20
N PRO A 35 -6.06 -8.11 -6.39
CA PRO A 35 -4.83 -8.76 -5.95
C PRO A 35 -3.55 -8.09 -6.47
N ARG A 36 -3.56 -7.57 -7.71
CA ARG A 36 -2.42 -6.86 -8.31
C ARG A 36 -2.14 -5.53 -7.63
N TRP A 37 -3.18 -4.88 -7.09
CA TRP A 37 -3.00 -3.65 -6.34
C TRP A 37 -2.53 -3.94 -4.91
N LYS A 38 -3.14 -4.92 -4.23
CA LYS A 38 -2.72 -5.37 -2.89
C LYS A 38 -1.26 -5.83 -2.84
N SER A 39 -0.79 -6.55 -3.86
CA SER A 39 0.58 -7.06 -3.91
C SER A 39 1.65 -5.96 -3.93
N LYS A 40 1.30 -4.72 -4.33
CA LYS A 40 2.24 -3.59 -4.34
C LYS A 40 2.67 -3.15 -2.94
N TRP A 41 1.92 -3.53 -1.91
CA TRP A 41 2.13 -3.11 -0.53
C TRP A 41 3.14 -3.97 0.23
N MET A 42 3.31 -5.24 -0.15
CA MET A 42 4.17 -6.18 0.58
C MET A 42 5.62 -5.69 0.56
N GLY A 43 6.27 -5.70 1.72
CA GLY A 43 7.67 -5.30 1.89
C GLY A 43 7.94 -3.79 1.91
N LYS A 44 6.91 -2.93 1.78
CA LYS A 44 7.11 -1.48 1.92
C LYS A 44 7.44 -1.11 3.37
N GLN A 45 8.20 -0.03 3.53
CA GLN A 45 8.51 0.58 4.83
C GLN A 45 7.46 1.65 5.15
N VAL A 46 6.85 1.58 6.33
CA VAL A 46 5.77 2.52 6.70
C VAL A 46 6.27 3.87 7.21
N TYR A 47 7.52 3.91 7.70
CA TYR A 47 8.17 5.11 8.20
C TYR A 47 9.50 5.37 7.46
N ASP A 48 9.89 6.65 7.35
CA ASP A 48 11.21 7.06 6.90
C ASP A 48 12.25 6.98 8.04
N ALA A 49 13.50 7.32 7.74
CA ALA A 49 14.60 7.31 8.72
C ALA A 49 14.40 8.29 9.90
N ASN A 50 13.53 9.29 9.74
CA ASN A 50 13.21 10.28 10.76
C ASN A 50 11.95 9.89 11.57
N GLY A 51 11.32 8.75 11.26
CA GLY A 51 10.09 8.28 11.89
C GLY A 51 8.81 8.92 11.33
N ASN A 52 8.87 9.65 10.22
CA ASN A 52 7.68 10.18 9.56
C ASN A 52 7.01 9.10 8.71
N VAL A 53 5.70 9.20 8.51
CA VAL A 53 4.97 8.31 7.59
C VAL A 53 5.53 8.47 6.17
N ALA A 54 5.96 7.36 5.56
CA ALA A 54 6.60 7.34 4.24
C ALA A 54 5.74 6.76 3.12
N LEU A 55 4.57 6.20 3.44
CA LEU A 55 3.68 5.59 2.45
C LEU A 55 2.88 6.63 1.68
N GLU A 56 3.00 6.59 0.35
CA GLU A 56 2.25 7.44 -0.55
C GLU A 56 1.60 6.61 -1.67
N VAL A 57 0.40 7.02 -2.09
CA VAL A 57 -0.27 6.49 -3.27
C VAL A 57 -0.06 7.47 -4.41
N LEU A 58 0.94 7.20 -5.25
CA LEU A 58 1.27 8.03 -6.41
C LEU A 58 0.24 7.85 -7.53
N LYS A 59 -0.12 8.94 -8.19
CA LYS A 59 -1.03 8.93 -9.34
C LYS A 59 -0.27 8.47 -10.60
N GLY A 60 -0.72 7.38 -11.20
CA GLY A 60 -0.09 6.77 -12.38
C GLY A 60 0.87 5.63 -12.01
N ALA A 61 1.33 4.89 -13.01
CA ALA A 61 2.45 3.96 -12.80
C ALA A 61 3.72 4.79 -12.63
N LEU A 62 4.59 4.40 -11.67
CA LEU A 62 5.98 4.85 -11.68
C LEU A 62 6.53 4.49 -13.06
N ALA A 63 6.82 5.50 -13.88
CA ALA A 63 7.79 5.28 -14.94
C ALA A 63 9.06 4.82 -14.23
N ASP A 64 9.64 3.71 -14.68
CA ASP A 64 10.89 3.18 -14.12
C ASP A 64 11.98 4.25 -14.24
N SER A 65 12.06 5.16 -13.27
CA SER A 65 13.18 6.07 -13.13
C SER A 65 14.31 5.25 -12.54
N THR A 66 15.05 4.59 -13.43
CA THR A 66 16.42 4.15 -13.18
C THR A 66 17.16 5.30 -12.48
N PRO A 67 17.65 5.12 -11.24
CA PRO A 67 18.50 6.11 -10.60
C PRO A 67 19.81 6.20 -11.40
N ALA A 68 20.24 7.43 -11.73
CA ALA A 68 21.56 7.72 -12.26
C ALA A 68 22.61 7.72 -11.14
#